data_AF-A0A410TKP3-F1
#
_entry.id   AF-A0A410TKP3-F1
#
_cell.length_a   1.000
_cell.length_b   1.000
_cell.length_c   1.000
_cell.angle_alpha   90.00
_cell.angle_beta   90.00
_cell.angle_gamma   90.00
#
_symmetry.space_group_name_H-M   'P 1'
#
loop_
_entity.id
_entity.type
_entity.pdbx_description
1 polymer ?
#
loop_
_entity_poly.entity_id
_entity_poly.type
_entity_poly.pdbx_seq_one_letter_code
_entity_poly.pdbx_strand_id
1 'polypeptide(L)'
;MAETASIRVGHCCPDAPNVDIHVDGDVAFEDVPFEQISDYAEVSAESHEIVVTPHGDEDTVLDLALEPEPDTAYSALATGLLDDIECTVFDDIPGDVATDQTHVRFIHTSPDAPAVDVRVADGGPTLCEDVGFRSASEYAPVDAGSYDLEVVVAESDDVALSLPDIELEGGTAVSAIAVGEVEDDSLGAVLANDIQ
;
A
#
# COMPACT_ATOMS: atom_id res chain seq x y z
N MET A 1 16.12 -6.20 25.56
CA MET A 1 14.80 -5.95 24.94
C MET A 1 14.91 -6.63 23.59
N ALA A 2 13.96 -7.47 23.20
CA ALA A 2 13.95 -7.88 21.81
C ALA A 2 13.71 -6.61 20.99
N GLU A 3 14.59 -6.37 20.04
CA GLU A 3 14.40 -5.35 19.03
C GLU A 3 13.26 -5.83 18.12
N THR A 4 12.21 -5.03 17.95
CA THR A 4 11.01 -5.40 17.19
C THR A 4 10.76 -4.38 16.09
N ALA A 5 10.09 -4.84 15.03
CA ALA A 5 9.63 -4.02 13.92
C ALA A 5 8.12 -4.22 13.73
N SER A 6 7.45 -3.25 13.10
CA SER A 6 6.02 -3.37 12.78
C SER A 6 5.86 -3.67 11.29
N ILE A 7 5.13 -4.71 10.93
CA ILE A 7 4.89 -5.05 9.53
C ILE A 7 3.40 -5.18 9.31
N ARG A 8 2.89 -4.53 8.26
CA ARG A 8 1.59 -4.87 7.69
C ARG A 8 1.77 -5.51 6.32
N VAL A 9 0.86 -6.40 5.97
CA VAL A 9 0.83 -7.08 4.67
C VAL A 9 -0.42 -6.69 3.91
N GLY A 10 -0.32 -6.60 2.58
CA GLY A 10 -1.47 -6.27 1.73
C GLY A 10 -1.51 -7.09 0.46
N HIS A 11 -2.70 -7.53 0.08
CA HIS A 11 -2.92 -8.25 -1.17
C HIS A 11 -3.39 -7.28 -2.27
N CYS A 12 -2.47 -6.95 -3.19
CA CYS A 12 -2.70 -5.99 -4.28
C CYS A 12 -2.54 -6.63 -5.67
N CYS A 13 -2.70 -7.94 -5.79
CA CYS A 13 -2.61 -8.67 -7.06
C CYS A 13 -4.04 -8.99 -7.54
N PRO A 14 -4.53 -8.35 -8.61
CA PRO A 14 -5.94 -8.41 -9.02
C PRO A 14 -6.37 -9.76 -9.61
N ASP A 15 -5.45 -10.48 -10.26
CA ASP A 15 -5.73 -11.77 -10.91
C ASP A 15 -5.46 -12.99 -10.00
N ALA A 16 -4.86 -12.78 -8.82
CA ALA A 16 -4.63 -13.86 -7.87
C ALA A 16 -5.89 -14.17 -7.06
N PRO A 17 -6.16 -15.45 -6.74
CA PRO A 17 -7.18 -15.82 -5.77
C PRO A 17 -6.77 -15.35 -4.37
N ASN A 18 -7.64 -15.54 -3.38
CA ASN A 18 -7.29 -15.35 -1.98
C ASN A 18 -5.98 -16.07 -1.65
N VAL A 19 -5.15 -15.47 -0.80
CA VAL A 19 -3.82 -16.00 -0.47
C VAL A 19 -3.67 -16.26 1.02
N ASP A 20 -2.82 -17.22 1.34
CA ASP A 20 -2.31 -17.47 2.68
C ASP A 20 -0.88 -16.92 2.78
N ILE A 21 -0.60 -16.19 3.86
CA ILE A 21 0.68 -15.55 4.12
C ILE A 21 1.33 -16.27 5.30
N HIS A 22 2.53 -16.79 5.07
CA HIS A 22 3.32 -17.52 6.04
C HIS A 22 4.56 -16.72 6.39
N VAL A 23 4.89 -16.66 7.68
CA VAL A 23 6.09 -16.00 8.22
C VAL A 23 6.88 -17.03 8.99
N ASP A 24 8.14 -17.26 8.60
CA ASP A 24 9.03 -18.31 9.12
C ASP A 24 8.43 -19.73 9.11
N GLY A 25 7.54 -19.98 8.14
CA GLY A 25 6.83 -21.25 7.97
C GLY A 25 5.60 -21.43 8.88
N ASP A 26 5.25 -20.44 9.70
CA ASP A 26 3.99 -20.37 10.42
C ASP A 26 2.96 -19.53 9.64
N VAL A 27 1.71 -19.97 9.62
CA VAL A 27 0.63 -19.23 8.96
C VAL A 27 0.30 -17.97 9.76
N ALA A 28 0.58 -16.80 9.19
CA ALA A 28 0.30 -15.51 9.80
C ALA A 28 -1.12 -15.02 9.46
N PHE A 29 -1.52 -15.16 8.19
CA PHE A 29 -2.84 -14.79 7.69
C PHE A 29 -3.37 -15.85 6.74
N GLU A 30 -4.66 -16.18 6.84
CA GLU A 30 -5.34 -17.17 6.00
C GLU A 30 -6.49 -16.51 5.24
N ASP A 31 -6.74 -16.97 4.01
CA ASP A 31 -7.87 -16.57 3.17
C ASP A 31 -7.95 -15.04 2.97
N VAL A 32 -6.79 -14.40 2.77
CA VAL A 32 -6.69 -12.94 2.56
C VAL A 32 -7.22 -12.63 1.16
N PRO A 33 -8.34 -11.90 1.00
CA PRO A 33 -8.85 -11.52 -0.31
C PRO A 33 -8.07 -10.35 -0.90
N PHE A 34 -8.22 -10.16 -2.21
CA PHE A 34 -7.76 -8.97 -2.92
C PHE A 34 -8.25 -7.68 -2.23
N GLU A 35 -7.41 -6.62 -2.25
CA GLU A 35 -7.62 -5.32 -1.61
C GLU A 35 -7.54 -5.33 -0.07
N GLN A 36 -7.37 -6.51 0.55
CA GLN A 36 -7.22 -6.58 1.99
C GLN A 36 -5.80 -6.20 2.41
N ILE A 37 -5.75 -5.27 3.36
CA ILE A 37 -4.53 -4.85 4.05
C ILE A 37 -4.71 -5.21 5.51
N SER A 38 -3.73 -5.91 6.08
CA SER A 38 -3.72 -6.28 7.49
C SER A 38 -3.44 -5.07 8.38
N ASP A 39 -3.78 -5.18 9.65
CA ASP A 39 -3.20 -4.33 10.68
C ASP A 39 -1.68 -4.60 10.81
N TYR A 40 -0.96 -3.69 11.45
CA TYR A 40 0.45 -3.90 11.79
C TYR A 40 0.59 -5.00 12.85
N ALA A 41 1.50 -5.93 12.60
CA ALA A 41 1.95 -6.93 13.53
C ALA A 41 3.39 -6.64 13.97
N GLU A 42 3.66 -6.81 15.27
CA GLU A 42 5.01 -6.71 15.81
C GLU A 42 5.77 -8.01 15.52
N VAL A 43 6.90 -7.89 14.81
CA VAL A 43 7.83 -8.99 14.54
C VAL A 43 9.18 -8.69 15.18
N SER A 44 10.03 -9.71 15.26
CA SER A 44 11.40 -9.51 15.76
C SER A 44 12.24 -8.81 14.69
N ALA A 45 13.25 -8.01 15.06
CA ALA A 45 14.15 -7.39 14.10
C ALA A 45 15.24 -8.40 13.65
N GLU A 46 14.79 -9.53 13.12
CA GLU A 46 15.62 -10.60 12.58
C GLU A 46 15.14 -10.99 11.17
N SER A 47 15.96 -11.73 10.44
CA SER A 47 15.57 -12.18 9.10
C SER A 47 14.34 -13.08 9.18
N HIS A 48 13.26 -12.66 8.54
CA HIS A 48 11.98 -13.35 8.46
C HIS A 48 11.76 -13.86 7.04
N GLU A 49 11.44 -15.14 6.89
CA GLU A 49 11.03 -15.70 5.60
C GLU A 49 9.54 -15.47 5.39
N ILE A 50 9.17 -14.74 4.33
CA ILE A 50 7.80 -14.48 3.95
C ILE A 50 7.48 -15.32 2.72
N VAL A 51 6.52 -16.24 2.88
CA VAL A 51 6.03 -17.11 1.83
C VAL A 51 4.56 -16.82 1.60
N VAL A 52 4.16 -16.64 0.33
CA VAL A 52 2.76 -16.46 -0.05
C VAL A 52 2.33 -17.63 -0.93
N THR A 53 1.21 -18.24 -0.58
CA THR A 53 0.59 -19.34 -1.32
C THR A 53 -0.87 -19.01 -1.63
N PRO A 54 -1.44 -19.44 -2.76
CA PRO A 54 -2.87 -19.35 -2.98
C PRO A 54 -3.63 -20.16 -1.92
N HIS A 55 -4.79 -19.66 -1.47
CA HIS A 55 -5.57 -20.29 -0.43
C HIS A 55 -6.05 -21.68 -0.85
N GLY A 56 -5.67 -22.70 -0.07
CA GLY A 56 -6.01 -24.10 -0.35
C GLY A 56 -5.11 -24.80 -1.38
N ASP A 57 -4.06 -24.13 -1.85
CA ASP A 57 -2.99 -24.71 -2.68
C ASP A 57 -1.63 -24.62 -1.96
N GLU A 58 -0.72 -25.53 -2.29
CA GLU A 58 0.63 -25.59 -1.69
C GLU A 58 1.71 -24.99 -2.59
N ASP A 59 1.35 -24.51 -3.78
CA ASP A 59 2.27 -23.90 -4.74
C ASP A 59 2.64 -22.48 -4.28
N THR A 60 3.91 -22.31 -3.88
CA THR A 60 4.46 -21.01 -3.54
C THR A 60 4.47 -20.10 -4.76
N VAL A 61 3.78 -18.98 -4.65
CA VAL A 61 3.77 -17.93 -5.68
C VAL A 61 4.77 -16.82 -5.38
N LEU A 62 5.12 -16.64 -4.10
CA LEU A 62 6.11 -15.68 -3.66
C LEU A 62 6.93 -16.20 -2.47
N ASP A 63 8.24 -15.98 -2.53
CA ASP A 63 9.20 -16.34 -1.49
C ASP A 63 10.23 -15.20 -1.37
N LEU A 64 10.33 -14.60 -0.19
CA LEU A 64 11.23 -13.47 0.11
C LEU A 64 11.77 -13.57 1.53
N ALA A 65 13.03 -13.23 1.72
CA ALA A 65 13.58 -12.93 3.03
C ALA A 65 13.49 -11.42 3.30
N LEU A 66 12.79 -11.04 4.36
CA LEU A 66 12.72 -9.67 4.85
C LEU A 66 13.61 -9.51 6.08
N GLU A 67 14.45 -8.48 6.10
CA GLU A 67 15.32 -8.14 7.22
C GLU A 67 14.90 -6.77 7.77
N PRO A 68 13.85 -6.70 8.61
CA PRO A 68 13.33 -5.44 9.11
C PRO A 68 14.30 -4.81 10.12
N GLU A 69 14.47 -3.49 10.02
CA GLU A 69 15.25 -2.73 10.99
C GLU A 69 14.47 -2.55 12.30
N PRO A 70 15.17 -2.53 13.44
CA PRO A 70 14.53 -2.27 14.73
C PRO A 70 13.83 -0.92 14.76
N ASP A 71 12.71 -0.85 15.49
CA ASP A 71 11.93 0.38 15.68
C ASP A 71 11.44 1.01 14.35
N THR A 72 11.32 0.20 13.30
CA THR A 72 10.86 0.63 11.97
C THR A 72 9.57 -0.09 11.60
N ALA A 73 8.71 0.61 10.84
CA ALA A 73 7.48 0.07 10.32
C ALA A 73 7.58 -0.17 8.80
N TYR A 74 6.96 -1.24 8.32
CA TYR A 74 7.00 -1.64 6.93
C TYR A 74 5.62 -2.04 6.40
N SER A 75 5.37 -1.71 5.13
CA SER A 75 4.25 -2.18 4.34
C SER A 75 4.72 -3.16 3.27
N ALA A 76 4.46 -4.44 3.45
CA ALA A 76 4.75 -5.48 2.47
C ALA A 76 3.51 -5.74 1.61
N LEU A 77 3.51 -5.26 0.37
CA LEU A 77 2.38 -5.38 -0.55
C LEU A 77 2.71 -6.41 -1.64
N ALA A 78 1.84 -7.41 -1.81
CA ALA A 78 1.91 -8.34 -2.93
C ALA A 78 1.34 -7.67 -4.19
N THR A 79 2.21 -7.29 -5.11
CA THR A 79 1.92 -6.46 -6.29
C THR A 79 2.23 -7.19 -7.60
N GLY A 80 1.57 -6.80 -8.69
CA GLY A 80 1.73 -7.44 -10.00
C GLY A 80 0.59 -8.41 -10.31
N LEU A 81 0.84 -9.33 -11.24
CA LEU A 81 -0.11 -10.36 -11.66
C LEU A 81 0.36 -11.72 -11.15
N LEU A 82 -0.50 -12.74 -11.15
CA LEU A 82 -0.15 -14.07 -10.63
C LEU A 82 1.11 -14.67 -11.30
N ASP A 83 1.32 -14.42 -12.59
CA ASP A 83 2.51 -14.86 -13.35
C ASP A 83 3.79 -14.04 -13.05
N ASP A 84 3.68 -12.84 -12.47
CA ASP A 84 4.79 -11.91 -12.15
C ASP A 84 4.54 -11.22 -10.80
N ILE A 85 4.16 -12.00 -9.79
CA ILE A 85 3.83 -11.46 -8.48
C ILE A 85 5.13 -11.15 -7.74
N GLU A 86 5.21 -9.93 -7.19
CA GLU A 86 6.36 -9.48 -6.41
C GLU A 86 5.89 -8.78 -5.13
N CYS A 87 6.59 -9.02 -4.04
CA CYS A 87 6.37 -8.36 -2.77
C CYS A 87 7.19 -7.07 -2.77
N THR A 88 6.49 -5.95 -2.83
CA THR A 88 7.10 -4.65 -2.73
C THR A 88 6.97 -4.18 -1.29
N VAL A 89 8.11 -3.93 -0.66
CA VAL A 89 8.18 -3.49 0.73
C VAL A 89 8.46 -2.00 0.76
N PHE A 90 7.64 -1.25 1.48
CA PHE A 90 7.79 0.18 1.69
C PHE A 90 8.06 0.50 3.15
N ASP A 91 8.96 1.44 3.39
CA ASP A 91 9.25 1.97 4.72
C ASP A 91 8.11 2.93 5.13
N ASP A 92 7.48 2.67 6.27
CA ASP A 92 6.40 3.49 6.80
C ASP A 92 6.96 4.47 7.81
N ILE A 93 7.49 5.58 7.30
CA ILE A 93 8.14 6.62 8.10
C ILE A 93 7.41 7.95 7.87
N PRO A 94 6.17 8.11 8.39
CA PRO A 94 5.44 9.37 8.23
C PRO A 94 6.09 10.53 9.00
N GLY A 95 6.91 10.25 10.02
CA GLY A 95 7.53 11.28 10.86
C GLY A 95 6.53 11.89 11.86
N ASP A 96 6.88 13.06 12.40
CA ASP A 96 6.08 13.73 13.44
C ASP A 96 4.88 14.45 12.79
N VAL A 97 3.68 13.89 12.96
CA VAL A 97 2.44 14.43 12.39
C VAL A 97 1.78 15.40 13.38
N ALA A 98 1.61 16.65 12.97
CA ALA A 98 0.91 17.64 13.78
C ALA A 98 -0.58 17.29 13.97
N THR A 99 -1.17 17.64 15.11
CA THR A 99 -2.57 17.31 15.45
C THR A 99 -3.61 17.91 14.49
N ASP A 100 -3.24 18.95 13.76
CA ASP A 100 -4.06 19.65 12.76
C ASP A 100 -3.70 19.27 11.31
N GLN A 101 -2.79 18.31 11.12
CA GLN A 101 -2.34 17.85 9.81
C GLN A 101 -2.48 16.33 9.68
N THR A 102 -2.52 15.87 8.44
CA THR A 102 -2.46 14.45 8.07
C THR A 102 -1.29 14.29 7.10
N HIS A 103 -0.48 13.25 7.28
CA HIS A 103 0.55 12.92 6.30
C HIS A 103 0.00 11.88 5.34
N VAL A 104 -0.11 12.25 4.06
CA VAL A 104 -0.63 11.36 3.02
C VAL A 104 0.49 10.88 2.11
N ARG A 105 0.45 9.60 1.75
CA ARG A 105 1.33 9.00 0.75
C ARG A 105 0.50 8.26 -0.27
N PHE A 106 0.92 8.24 -1.52
CA PHE A 106 0.33 7.41 -2.54
C PHE A 106 1.24 6.24 -2.89
N ILE A 107 0.68 5.06 -3.08
CA ILE A 107 1.40 3.86 -3.52
C ILE A 107 0.70 3.31 -4.76
N HIS A 108 1.46 3.13 -5.83
CA HIS A 108 0.90 2.63 -7.08
C HIS A 108 1.17 1.14 -7.24
N THR A 109 0.12 0.32 -7.17
CA THR A 109 0.22 -1.14 -7.29
C THR A 109 -0.52 -1.72 -8.49
N SER A 110 -1.09 -0.87 -9.36
CA SER A 110 -1.74 -1.33 -10.59
C SER A 110 -0.69 -1.60 -11.69
N PRO A 111 -0.60 -2.84 -12.22
CA PRO A 111 0.47 -3.25 -13.15
C PRO A 111 0.34 -2.71 -14.58
N ASP A 112 -0.89 -2.45 -15.02
CA ASP A 112 -1.21 -1.96 -16.38
C ASP A 112 -1.40 -0.43 -16.41
N ALA A 113 -1.64 0.20 -15.26
CA ALA A 113 -1.80 1.64 -15.20
C ALA A 113 -0.46 2.38 -15.46
N PRO A 114 -0.48 3.47 -16.25
CA PRO A 114 0.68 4.35 -16.38
C PRO A 114 1.03 5.03 -15.04
N ALA A 115 2.14 5.77 -15.01
CA ALA A 115 2.43 6.65 -13.89
C ALA A 115 1.28 7.66 -13.68
N VAL A 116 1.04 8.04 -12.44
CA VAL A 116 -0.08 8.91 -12.06
C VAL A 116 0.35 10.05 -11.15
N ASP A 117 -0.39 11.15 -11.24
CA ASP A 117 -0.32 12.26 -10.30
C ASP A 117 -1.55 12.22 -9.40
N VAL A 118 -1.38 12.52 -8.11
CA VAL A 118 -2.51 12.65 -7.18
C VAL A 118 -2.69 14.11 -6.83
N ARG A 119 -3.89 14.64 -7.03
CA ARG A 119 -4.23 16.03 -6.76
C ARG A 119 -5.56 16.15 -6.06
N VAL A 120 -5.75 17.27 -5.38
CA VAL A 120 -7.08 17.67 -4.92
C VAL A 120 -7.92 18.09 -6.13
N ALA A 121 -9.17 17.64 -6.19
CA ALA A 121 -10.12 17.92 -7.26
C ALA A 121 -10.37 19.43 -7.46
N ASP A 122 -11.10 19.78 -8.51
CA ASP A 122 -11.48 21.16 -8.85
C ASP A 122 -10.29 22.13 -9.04
N GLY A 123 -9.13 21.59 -9.44
CA GLY A 123 -7.91 22.36 -9.67
C GLY A 123 -7.18 22.74 -8.39
N GLY A 124 -7.35 21.95 -7.33
CA GLY A 124 -6.58 22.04 -6.10
C GLY A 124 -5.09 21.68 -6.28
N PRO A 125 -4.30 21.72 -5.20
CA PRO A 125 -2.88 21.41 -5.26
C PRO A 125 -2.64 19.93 -5.61
N THR A 126 -1.56 19.69 -6.36
CA THR A 126 -1.00 18.35 -6.55
C THR A 126 -0.25 17.93 -5.29
N LEU A 127 -0.54 16.72 -4.80
CA LEU A 127 0.05 16.13 -3.59
C LEU A 127 1.30 15.32 -3.94
N CYS A 128 1.26 14.57 -5.03
CA CYS A 128 2.41 13.86 -5.59
C CYS A 128 2.31 13.74 -7.11
N GLU A 129 3.46 13.62 -7.75
CA GLU A 129 3.62 13.59 -9.20
C GLU A 129 4.46 12.38 -9.61
N ASP A 130 4.18 11.84 -10.80
CA ASP A 130 4.96 10.80 -11.48
C ASP A 130 5.13 9.51 -10.65
N VAL A 131 4.08 9.08 -9.94
CA VAL A 131 4.14 7.83 -9.17
C VAL A 131 3.88 6.65 -10.10
N GLY A 132 4.93 5.90 -10.40
CA GLY A 132 4.88 4.70 -11.24
C GLY A 132 4.58 3.41 -10.48
N PHE A 133 4.23 2.34 -11.21
CA PHE A 133 3.98 1.01 -10.65
C PHE A 133 5.11 0.53 -9.71
N ARG A 134 4.73 -0.09 -8.59
CA ARG A 134 5.61 -0.53 -7.48
C ARG A 134 6.43 0.60 -6.85
N SER A 135 5.94 1.83 -6.95
CA SER A 135 6.55 2.99 -6.30
C SER A 135 5.56 3.66 -5.36
N ALA A 136 6.12 4.32 -4.34
CA ALA A 136 5.38 5.16 -3.43
C ALA A 136 5.89 6.60 -3.53
N SER A 137 5.00 7.57 -3.32
CA SER A 137 5.38 8.96 -3.16
C SER A 137 6.09 9.18 -1.82
N GLU A 138 6.66 10.36 -1.63
CA GLU A 138 6.98 10.84 -0.28
C GLU A 138 5.69 11.16 0.49
N TYR A 139 5.75 11.17 1.82
CA TYR A 139 4.64 11.65 2.63
C TYR A 139 4.51 13.16 2.47
N ALA A 140 3.33 13.61 2.04
CA ALA A 140 2.97 15.00 1.91
C ALA A 140 2.09 15.42 3.10
N PRO A 141 2.46 16.48 3.85
CA PRO A 141 1.59 17.04 4.88
C PRO A 141 0.43 17.79 4.23
N VAL A 142 -0.78 17.46 4.66
CA VAL A 142 -2.03 18.17 4.30
C VAL A 142 -2.77 18.58 5.55
N ASP A 143 -3.55 19.66 5.49
CA ASP A 143 -4.40 20.05 6.61
C ASP A 143 -5.47 18.97 6.86
N ALA A 144 -5.86 18.76 8.11
CA ALA A 144 -6.95 17.84 8.43
C ALA A 144 -8.28 18.37 7.88
N GLY A 145 -9.06 17.50 7.25
CA GLY A 145 -10.32 17.88 6.61
C GLY A 145 -10.84 16.85 5.63
N SER A 146 -11.92 17.20 4.93
CA SER A 146 -12.49 16.39 3.86
C SER A 146 -11.99 16.88 2.51
N TYR A 147 -11.52 15.96 1.68
CA TYR A 147 -10.96 16.23 0.37
C TYR A 147 -11.61 15.36 -0.69
N ASP A 148 -11.87 15.95 -1.84
CA ASP A 148 -12.10 15.21 -3.07
C ASP A 148 -10.74 15.06 -3.75
N LEU A 149 -10.26 13.83 -3.91
CA LEU A 149 -8.98 13.53 -4.54
C LEU A 149 -9.19 12.96 -5.94
N GLU A 150 -8.29 13.29 -6.85
CA GLU A 150 -8.23 12.74 -8.19
C GLU A 150 -6.86 12.11 -8.41
N VAL A 151 -6.86 10.89 -8.93
CA VAL A 151 -5.68 10.25 -9.51
C VAL A 151 -5.78 10.45 -11.02
N VAL A 152 -4.81 11.17 -11.58
CA VAL A 152 -4.76 11.49 -13.00
C VAL A 152 -3.56 10.82 -13.63
N VAL A 153 -3.66 10.45 -14.90
CA VAL A 153 -2.53 9.92 -15.65
C VAL A 153 -1.44 10.99 -15.77
N ALA A 154 -0.21 10.65 -15.39
CA ALA A 154 0.92 11.57 -15.44
C ALA A 154 1.12 12.13 -16.85
N GLU A 155 1.57 13.39 -16.91
CA GLU A 155 1.75 14.15 -18.16
C GLU A 155 0.45 14.29 -19.00
N SER A 156 -0.70 13.99 -18.42
CA SER A 156 -2.04 14.06 -19.03
C SER A 156 -3.05 14.71 -18.08
N ASP A 157 -4.23 15.07 -18.59
CA ASP A 157 -5.36 15.60 -17.79
C ASP A 157 -6.48 14.55 -17.60
N ASP A 158 -6.21 13.29 -17.93
CA ASP A 158 -7.19 12.21 -17.89
C ASP A 158 -7.31 11.68 -16.46
N VAL A 159 -8.53 11.69 -15.92
CA VAL A 159 -8.81 11.25 -14.55
C VAL A 159 -9.02 9.74 -14.57
N ALA A 160 -8.07 9.01 -14.01
CA ALA A 160 -8.11 7.56 -13.90
C ALA A 160 -9.00 7.10 -12.74
N LEU A 161 -8.92 7.78 -11.59
CA LEU A 161 -9.72 7.47 -10.40
C LEU A 161 -10.16 8.75 -9.69
N SER A 162 -11.43 8.81 -9.29
CA SER A 162 -11.96 9.87 -8.44
C SER A 162 -12.31 9.31 -7.07
N LEU A 163 -11.80 9.96 -6.03
CA LEU A 163 -11.97 9.59 -4.63
C LEU A 163 -12.66 10.75 -3.90
N PRO A 164 -14.00 10.86 -3.95
CA PRO A 164 -14.74 11.91 -3.28
C PRO A 164 -14.87 11.66 -1.78
N ASP A 165 -15.10 12.73 -0.99
CA ASP A 165 -15.41 12.65 0.45
C ASP A 165 -14.35 11.89 1.29
N ILE A 166 -13.07 12.03 0.97
CA ILE A 166 -11.98 11.43 1.74
C ILE A 166 -11.76 12.25 3.02
N GLU A 167 -12.07 11.65 4.16
CA GLU A 167 -11.85 12.24 5.48
C GLU A 167 -10.42 12.00 5.95
N LEU A 168 -9.65 13.07 6.12
CA LEU A 168 -8.29 13.04 6.65
C LEU A 168 -8.29 13.60 8.07
N GLU A 169 -8.08 12.70 9.04
CA GLU A 169 -8.08 13.03 10.45
C GLU A 169 -6.73 13.63 10.87
N GLY A 170 -6.77 14.72 11.64
CA GLY A 170 -5.56 15.38 12.13
C GLY A 170 -4.79 14.51 13.12
N GLY A 171 -3.46 14.56 13.03
CA GLY A 171 -2.57 13.70 13.80
C GLY A 171 -2.57 12.25 13.33
N THR A 172 -2.79 11.99 12.04
CA THR A 172 -2.70 10.64 11.45
C THR A 172 -1.86 10.63 10.17
N ALA A 173 -1.36 9.45 9.82
CA ALA A 173 -0.72 9.20 8.55
C ALA A 173 -1.55 8.20 7.74
N VAL A 174 -1.70 8.42 6.44
CA VAL A 174 -2.55 7.60 5.57
C VAL A 174 -1.80 7.29 4.27
N SER A 175 -1.74 6.01 3.91
CA SER A 175 -1.30 5.57 2.58
C SER A 175 -2.51 5.25 1.70
N ALA A 176 -2.63 5.95 0.58
CA ALA A 176 -3.59 5.64 -0.48
C ALA A 176 -2.93 4.68 -1.48
N ILE A 177 -3.40 3.44 -1.53
CA ILE A 177 -2.81 2.37 -2.34
C ILE A 177 -3.73 2.12 -3.53
N ALA A 178 -3.29 2.47 -4.74
CA ALA A 178 -4.03 2.20 -5.96
C ALA A 178 -3.89 0.73 -6.36
N VAL A 179 -5.01 0.03 -6.46
CA VAL A 179 -5.14 -1.41 -6.74
C VAL A 179 -6.00 -1.63 -7.98
N GLY A 180 -5.98 -2.84 -8.54
CA GLY A 180 -6.79 -3.20 -9.70
C GLY A 180 -6.09 -2.91 -11.04
N GLU A 181 -6.83 -2.97 -12.12
CA GLU A 181 -6.32 -2.82 -13.50
C GLU A 181 -7.17 -1.82 -14.28
N VAL A 182 -6.54 -1.09 -15.21
CA VAL A 182 -7.27 -0.18 -16.10
C VAL A 182 -8.01 -1.00 -17.16
N GLU A 183 -7.38 -2.05 -17.70
CA GLU A 183 -8.01 -2.93 -18.71
C GLU A 183 -9.28 -3.63 -18.23
N ASP A 184 -9.37 -4.02 -16.94
CA ASP A 184 -10.52 -4.75 -16.39
C ASP A 184 -11.56 -3.85 -15.70
N ASP A 185 -11.40 -2.52 -15.78
CA ASP A 185 -12.27 -1.52 -15.11
C ASP A 185 -12.38 -1.75 -13.58
N SER A 186 -11.36 -2.39 -12.99
CA SER A 186 -11.28 -2.76 -11.57
C SER A 186 -10.41 -1.80 -10.75
N LEU A 187 -9.88 -0.74 -11.39
CA LEU A 187 -9.05 0.26 -10.75
C LEU A 187 -9.77 0.87 -9.54
N GLY A 188 -9.13 0.79 -8.38
CA GLY A 188 -9.62 1.32 -7.12
C GLY A 188 -8.47 1.86 -6.27
N ALA A 189 -8.81 2.39 -5.10
CA ALA A 189 -7.81 2.72 -4.09
C ALA A 189 -8.27 2.29 -2.71
N VAL A 190 -7.32 1.73 -1.96
CA VAL A 190 -7.50 1.35 -0.56
C VAL A 190 -6.76 2.37 0.29
N LEU A 191 -7.46 2.93 1.28
CA LEU A 191 -6.84 3.79 2.28
C LEU A 191 -6.41 2.95 3.47
N ALA A 192 -5.12 2.98 3.79
CA ALA A 192 -4.55 2.33 4.96
C ALA A 192 -4.00 3.38 5.92
N ASN A 193 -4.40 3.31 7.19
CA ASN A 193 -3.79 4.14 8.22
C ASN A 193 -2.39 3.62 8.54
N ASP A 194 -1.41 4.50 8.48
CA ASP A 194 -0.03 4.21 8.84
C ASP A 194 0.19 4.40 10.34
N ILE A 195 1.11 3.59 10.87
CA ILE A 195 1.55 3.70 12.26
C ILE A 195 2.35 4.99 12.46
N GLN A 196 2.19 5.58 13.65
CA GLN A 196 2.89 6.80 14.09
C GLN A 196 4.03 6.46 15.05
#